data_AF-A0A2V2DXU0-F1
#
_entry.id   AF-A0A2V2DXU0-F1
#
_cell.length_a   1.000
_cell.length_b   1.000
_cell.length_c   1.000
_cell.angle_alpha   90.00
_cell.angle_beta   90.00
_cell.angle_gamma   90.00
#
_symmetry.space_group_name_H-M   'P 1'
#
loop_
_entity.id
_entity.type
_entity.pdbx_description
1 polymer ?
#
loop_
_entity_poly.entity_id
_entity_poly.type
_entity_poly.pdbx_seq_one_letter_code
_entity_poly.pdbx_strand_id
1 'polypeptide(L)'
;MEAIGNQKMLPPIVHGVRVIKGVEIDIVDTKGKLAFADTPSPFDVAVSGAEWLLSSREFVIASIHVPMDRNEGTMEENTEMYCRVLANPYVDVLGHIGRAKRPFDISRVLQAAKQYCKAIEINDASLRFYDSSSLPRCREIALLCKTMGVPVAIGSDAHESFRVGDFEHARRLLQEIEFPEPLIVNRTLESFEEYLQKRKSRIQTGAQG
;
A
#
# COMPACT_ATOMS: atom_id res chain seq x y z
N MET A 1 -3.35 14.70 -10.82
CA MET A 1 -2.30 13.98 -11.56
C MET A 1 -1.05 14.82 -11.84
N GLU A 2 -1.17 16.02 -12.42
CA GLU A 2 -0.01 16.85 -12.79
C GLU A 2 0.92 17.21 -11.61
N ALA A 3 0.36 17.67 -10.49
CA ALA A 3 1.14 17.99 -9.28
C ALA A 3 1.94 16.78 -8.74
N ILE A 4 1.34 15.59 -8.75
CA ILE A 4 2.02 14.34 -8.36
C ILE A 4 3.07 13.97 -9.42
N GLY A 5 2.76 14.19 -10.70
CA GLY A 5 3.64 14.00 -11.84
C GLY A 5 4.99 14.73 -11.68
N ASN A 6 4.98 15.93 -11.11
CA ASN A 6 6.17 16.77 -10.95
C ASN A 6 7.21 16.23 -9.96
N GLN A 7 6.88 15.24 -9.13
CA GLN A 7 7.87 14.56 -8.28
C GLN A 7 9.05 13.97 -9.08
N LYS A 8 8.88 13.71 -10.39
CA LYS A 8 9.99 13.28 -11.27
C LYS A 8 11.17 14.27 -11.29
N MET A 9 10.91 15.55 -11.03
CA MET A 9 11.90 16.62 -10.98
C MET A 9 12.72 16.62 -9.68
N LEU A 10 12.23 15.94 -8.63
CA LEU A 10 12.98 15.85 -7.38
C LEU A 10 14.27 15.05 -7.61
N PRO A 11 15.43 15.53 -7.12
CA PRO A 11 16.66 14.77 -7.20
C PRO A 11 16.51 13.48 -6.38
N PRO A 12 17.18 12.39 -6.78
CA PRO A 12 17.06 11.11 -6.08
C PRO A 12 17.61 11.16 -4.65
N ILE A 13 18.51 12.10 -4.35
CA ILE A 13 19.09 12.34 -3.03
C ILE A 13 19.00 13.82 -2.71
N VAL A 14 18.51 14.15 -1.50
CA VAL A 14 18.45 15.52 -0.95
C VAL A 14 19.15 15.51 0.40
N HIS A 15 20.20 16.31 0.57
CA HIS A 15 20.97 16.39 1.82
C HIS A 15 21.40 15.02 2.39
N GLY A 16 21.79 14.08 1.52
CA GLY A 16 22.19 12.72 1.90
C GLY A 16 21.03 11.75 2.16
N VAL A 17 19.78 12.19 2.04
CA VAL A 17 18.58 11.36 2.21
C VAL A 17 18.06 10.91 0.85
N ARG A 18 17.87 9.60 0.66
CA ARG A 18 17.24 9.03 -0.53
C ARG A 18 15.77 9.42 -0.59
N VAL A 19 15.34 10.02 -1.70
CA VAL A 19 13.94 10.44 -1.94
C VAL A 19 13.26 9.46 -2.90
N ILE A 20 12.38 8.63 -2.37
CA ILE A 20 11.58 7.67 -3.16
C ILE A 20 10.34 8.36 -3.70
N LYS A 21 10.16 8.32 -5.02
CA LYS A 21 9.03 8.96 -5.71
C LYS A 21 7.83 8.02 -5.70
N GLY A 22 7.04 8.11 -4.63
CA GLY A 22 5.88 7.26 -4.41
C GLY A 22 4.53 7.92 -4.70
N VAL A 23 3.47 7.13 -4.57
CA VAL A 23 2.09 7.62 -4.50
C VAL A 23 1.26 6.70 -3.62
N GLU A 24 0.33 7.29 -2.86
CA GLU A 24 -0.84 6.58 -2.35
C GLU A 24 -1.99 6.86 -3.31
N ILE A 25 -2.51 5.82 -3.95
CA ILE A 25 -3.61 5.92 -4.92
C ILE A 25 -4.90 5.40 -4.31
N ASP A 26 -6.00 6.13 -4.50
CA ASP A 26 -7.30 5.69 -4.04
C ASP A 26 -7.76 4.47 -4.84
N ILE A 27 -8.28 3.48 -4.14
CA ILE A 27 -9.24 2.51 -4.67
C ILE A 27 -10.59 3.22 -4.64
N VAL A 28 -11.31 3.27 -5.75
CA VAL A 28 -12.50 4.15 -5.92
C VAL A 28 -13.83 3.42 -6.11
N ASP A 29 -13.83 2.10 -6.24
CA ASP A 29 -15.05 1.29 -6.21
C ASP A 29 -14.82 -0.15 -5.68
N THR A 30 -15.91 -0.89 -5.45
CA THR A 30 -15.88 -2.31 -5.05
C THR A 30 -15.45 -3.27 -6.18
N LYS A 31 -15.10 -2.76 -7.36
CA LYS A 31 -14.56 -3.56 -8.47
C LYS A 31 -13.03 -3.53 -8.50
N GLY A 32 -12.39 -2.79 -7.59
CA GLY A 32 -10.93 -2.67 -7.50
C GLY A 32 -10.36 -1.60 -8.44
N LYS A 33 -11.20 -0.68 -8.92
CA LYS A 33 -10.75 0.41 -9.78
C LYS A 33 -9.91 1.40 -8.99
N LEU A 34 -8.80 1.84 -9.58
CA LEU A 34 -7.94 2.87 -9.01
C LEU A 34 -8.34 4.27 -9.53
N ALA A 35 -8.06 5.31 -8.75
CA ALA A 35 -8.24 6.68 -9.19
C ALA A 35 -7.57 6.94 -10.54
N PHE A 36 -8.22 7.73 -11.38
CA PHE A 36 -7.78 8.07 -12.75
C PHE A 36 -7.77 6.91 -13.76
N ALA A 37 -8.34 5.73 -13.45
CA ALA A 37 -8.42 4.62 -14.40
C ALA A 37 -9.29 4.92 -15.64
N ASP A 38 -10.34 5.73 -15.49
CA ASP A 38 -11.26 6.10 -16.59
C ASP A 38 -10.93 7.46 -17.22
N THR A 39 -9.85 8.10 -16.80
CA THR A 39 -9.43 9.39 -17.35
C THR A 39 -8.20 9.14 -18.22
N PRO A 40 -8.17 9.55 -19.49
CA PRO A 40 -6.96 9.46 -20.29
C PRO A 40 -5.80 10.24 -19.65
N SER A 41 -4.56 9.81 -19.88
CA SER A 41 -3.41 10.58 -19.46
C SER A 41 -3.40 11.96 -20.15
N PRO A 42 -3.03 13.04 -19.43
CA PRO A 42 -2.94 14.37 -20.02
C PRO A 42 -1.82 14.51 -21.06
N PHE A 43 -0.90 13.53 -21.13
CA PHE A 43 0.25 13.55 -22.03
C PHE A 43 0.22 12.45 -23.10
N ASP A 44 -0.61 11.42 -22.93
CA ASP A 44 -0.78 10.33 -23.88
C ASP A 44 -2.20 9.75 -23.76
N VAL A 45 -3.07 10.06 -24.71
CA VAL A 45 -4.48 9.62 -24.68
C VAL A 45 -4.65 8.11 -24.92
N ALA A 46 -3.59 7.39 -25.31
CA ALA A 46 -3.63 5.94 -25.50
C ALA A 46 -3.55 5.15 -24.19
N VAL A 47 -3.16 5.78 -23.07
CA VAL A 47 -3.09 5.16 -21.75
C VAL A 47 -3.96 5.90 -20.75
N SER A 48 -4.46 5.18 -19.75
CA SER A 48 -5.17 5.80 -18.64
C SER A 48 -4.23 6.66 -17.79
N GLY A 49 -4.81 7.62 -17.06
CA GLY A 49 -4.12 8.46 -16.10
C GLY A 49 -3.52 7.65 -14.97
N ALA A 50 -4.20 6.57 -14.55
CA ALA A 50 -3.68 5.61 -13.59
C ALA A 50 -2.42 4.91 -14.13
N GLU A 51 -2.44 4.35 -15.34
CA GLU A 51 -1.28 3.67 -15.93
C GLU A 51 -0.08 4.62 -16.10
N TRP A 52 -0.32 5.83 -16.59
CA TRP A 52 0.72 6.85 -16.72
C TRP A 52 1.32 7.24 -15.36
N LEU A 53 0.47 7.45 -14.36
CA LEU A 53 0.92 7.83 -13.01
C LEU A 53 1.73 6.69 -12.39
N LEU A 54 1.17 5.49 -12.33
CA LEU A 54 1.74 4.35 -11.60
C LEU A 54 3.03 3.83 -12.23
N SER A 55 3.15 3.83 -13.56
CA SER A 55 4.38 3.45 -14.26
C SER A 55 5.55 4.41 -14.00
N SER A 56 5.25 5.67 -13.66
CA SER A 56 6.26 6.68 -13.31
C SER A 56 6.69 6.68 -11.85
N ARG A 57 6.10 5.83 -10.99
CA ARG A 57 6.42 5.75 -9.56
C ARG A 57 7.40 4.63 -9.24
N GLU A 58 8.18 4.87 -8.18
CA GLU A 58 9.10 3.89 -7.62
C GLU A 58 8.39 2.97 -6.61
N PHE A 59 7.37 3.48 -5.92
CA PHE A 59 6.63 2.77 -4.88
C PHE A 59 5.16 3.20 -4.84
N VAL A 60 4.23 2.24 -4.81
CA VAL A 60 2.78 2.51 -4.88
C VAL A 60 2.06 1.86 -3.71
N ILE A 61 1.37 2.67 -2.92
CA ILE A 61 0.41 2.23 -1.93
C ILE A 61 -0.99 2.41 -2.53
N ALA A 62 -1.85 1.40 -2.46
CA ALA A 62 -3.26 1.52 -2.83
C ALA A 62 -4.13 1.42 -1.57
N SER A 63 -5.11 2.30 -1.41
CA SER A 63 -5.87 2.43 -0.16
C SER A 63 -7.30 2.87 -0.39
N ILE A 64 -8.17 2.59 0.58
CA ILE A 64 -9.54 3.12 0.62
C ILE A 64 -9.56 4.31 1.57
N HIS A 65 -10.15 5.41 1.11
CA HIS A 65 -10.37 6.61 1.92
C HIS A 65 -11.86 6.88 2.07
N VAL A 66 -12.29 7.19 3.29
CA VAL A 66 -13.72 7.37 3.61
C VAL A 66 -14.15 8.82 3.34
N PRO A 67 -15.38 9.05 2.84
CA PRO A 67 -16.38 8.05 2.49
C PRO A 67 -16.36 7.81 0.99
N MET A 68 -15.52 6.86 0.56
CA MET A 68 -15.87 5.92 -0.49
C MET A 68 -17.36 5.61 -0.33
N ASP A 69 -18.18 6.04 -1.31
CA ASP A 69 -19.62 5.80 -1.52
C ASP A 69 -20.46 5.17 -0.39
N ARG A 70 -21.74 5.58 -0.24
CA ARG A 70 -22.68 5.01 0.76
C ARG A 70 -22.81 3.48 0.73
N ASN A 71 -22.28 2.81 -0.29
CA ASN A 71 -22.24 1.37 -0.39
C ASN A 71 -20.93 0.83 0.19
N GLU A 72 -20.99 0.37 1.45
CA GLU A 72 -19.86 -0.30 2.12
C GLU A 72 -19.45 -1.62 1.43
N GLY A 73 -20.28 -2.13 0.51
CA GLY A 73 -20.07 -3.41 -0.16
C GLY A 73 -20.21 -4.60 0.78
N THR A 74 -20.40 -5.77 0.20
CA THR A 74 -20.40 -7.05 0.91
C THR A 74 -18.97 -7.52 1.23
N MET A 75 -18.84 -8.50 2.13
CA MET A 75 -17.55 -9.13 2.41
C MET A 75 -16.89 -9.68 1.14
N GLU A 76 -17.67 -10.31 0.25
CA GLU A 76 -17.15 -10.88 -1.00
C GLU A 76 -16.69 -9.78 -1.97
N GLU A 77 -17.50 -8.74 -2.17
CA GLU A 77 -17.15 -7.62 -3.06
C GLU A 77 -15.86 -6.93 -2.62
N ASN A 78 -15.73 -6.62 -1.32
CA ASN A 78 -14.52 -5.99 -0.80
C ASN A 78 -13.31 -6.93 -0.85
N THR A 79 -13.49 -8.23 -0.63
CA THR A 79 -12.41 -9.22 -0.76
C THR A 79 -11.91 -9.27 -2.20
N GLU A 80 -12.82 -9.36 -3.16
CA GLU A 80 -12.49 -9.41 -4.59
C GLU A 80 -11.86 -8.09 -5.07
N MET A 81 -12.38 -6.95 -4.63
CA MET A 81 -11.78 -5.64 -4.86
C MET A 81 -10.30 -5.60 -4.44
N TYR A 82 -9.98 -6.01 -3.20
CA TYR A 82 -8.58 -6.04 -2.74
C TYR A 82 -7.72 -7.03 -3.53
N CYS A 83 -8.25 -8.22 -3.85
CA CYS A 83 -7.55 -9.21 -4.67
C CYS A 83 -7.20 -8.66 -6.07
N ARG A 84 -8.13 -7.93 -6.71
CA ARG A 84 -7.88 -7.27 -8.00
C ARG A 84 -6.84 -6.16 -7.91
N VAL A 85 -6.91 -5.35 -6.87
CA VAL A 85 -5.90 -4.30 -6.62
C VAL A 85 -4.51 -4.92 -6.41
N LEU A 86 -4.42 -6.02 -5.67
CA LEU A 86 -3.17 -6.77 -5.47
C LEU A 86 -2.64 -7.42 -6.74
N ALA A 87 -3.51 -7.78 -7.69
CA ALA A 87 -3.11 -8.31 -8.99
C ALA A 87 -2.46 -7.25 -9.89
N ASN A 88 -2.69 -5.96 -9.63
CA ASN A 88 -2.07 -4.89 -10.40
C ASN A 88 -0.54 -4.92 -10.22
N PRO A 89 0.26 -5.03 -11.31
CA PRO A 89 1.71 -5.16 -11.21
C PRO A 89 2.39 -3.94 -10.58
N TYR A 90 1.80 -2.75 -10.71
CA TYR A 90 2.38 -1.50 -10.21
C TYR A 90 2.14 -1.27 -8.73
N VAL A 91 1.08 -1.84 -8.14
CA VAL A 91 0.76 -1.72 -6.71
C VAL A 91 1.80 -2.50 -5.91
N ASP A 92 2.32 -1.92 -4.83
CA ASP A 92 3.30 -2.57 -3.95
C ASP A 92 2.69 -2.95 -2.62
N VAL A 93 1.86 -2.05 -2.07
CA VAL A 93 1.30 -2.18 -0.73
C VAL A 93 -0.20 -1.91 -0.73
N LEU A 94 -0.96 -2.74 -0.02
CA LEU A 94 -2.30 -2.35 0.44
C LEU A 94 -2.16 -1.54 1.73
N GLY A 95 -2.51 -0.26 1.65
CA GLY A 95 -2.41 0.67 2.76
C GLY A 95 -3.57 0.55 3.75
N HIS A 96 -3.23 0.73 5.03
CA HIS A 96 -4.07 0.85 6.21
C HIS A 96 -5.44 0.12 6.22
N ILE A 97 -5.47 -1.10 5.68
CA ILE A 97 -6.69 -1.94 5.56
C ILE A 97 -7.33 -2.30 6.92
N GLY A 98 -6.59 -2.13 8.01
CA GLY A 98 -7.09 -2.29 9.38
C GLY A 98 -8.04 -1.18 9.84
N ARG A 99 -7.99 0.02 9.23
CA ARG A 99 -8.95 1.12 9.50
C ARG A 99 -9.98 1.33 8.39
N ALA A 100 -10.03 0.44 7.39
CA ALA A 100 -10.87 0.61 6.20
C ALA A 100 -12.39 0.64 6.48
N LYS A 101 -12.84 0.24 7.68
CA LYS A 101 -14.26 0.16 8.09
C LYS A 101 -15.15 -0.61 7.11
N ARG A 102 -14.58 -1.57 6.37
CA ARG A 102 -15.30 -2.43 5.41
C ARG A 102 -15.08 -3.90 5.75
N PRO A 103 -16.11 -4.76 5.66
CA PRO A 103 -15.95 -6.19 5.86
C PRO A 103 -15.20 -6.80 4.68
N PHE A 104 -14.21 -7.65 4.95
CA PHE A 104 -13.51 -8.46 3.95
C PHE A 104 -12.88 -9.68 4.63
N ASP A 105 -12.65 -10.74 3.86
CA ASP A 105 -11.92 -11.92 4.31
C ASP A 105 -10.42 -11.63 4.32
N ILE A 106 -9.88 -11.40 5.52
CA ILE A 106 -8.46 -11.08 5.71
C ILE A 106 -7.58 -12.21 5.16
N SER A 107 -7.95 -13.48 5.38
CA SER A 107 -7.14 -14.62 4.94
C SER A 107 -7.04 -14.69 3.42
N ARG A 108 -8.15 -14.51 2.69
CA ARG A 108 -8.13 -14.48 1.22
C ARG A 108 -7.31 -13.32 0.67
N VAL A 109 -7.47 -12.12 1.23
CA VAL A 109 -6.69 -10.94 0.81
C VAL A 109 -5.19 -11.15 1.07
N LEU A 110 -4.81 -11.70 2.22
CA LEU A 110 -3.41 -12.00 2.54
C LEU A 110 -2.84 -13.13 1.66
N GLN A 111 -3.64 -14.11 1.26
CA GLN A 111 -3.24 -15.13 0.28
C GLN A 111 -2.93 -14.49 -1.07
N ALA A 112 -3.79 -13.58 -1.55
CA ALA A 112 -3.53 -12.82 -2.77
C ALA A 112 -2.27 -11.95 -2.64
N ALA A 113 -2.06 -11.28 -1.50
CA ALA A 113 -0.86 -10.48 -1.26
C ALA A 113 0.40 -11.33 -1.33
N LYS A 114 0.38 -12.54 -0.74
CA LYS A 114 1.47 -13.51 -0.85
C LYS A 114 1.72 -13.94 -2.30
N GLN A 115 0.65 -14.32 -3.01
CA GLN A 115 0.72 -14.77 -4.39
C GLN A 115 1.35 -13.72 -5.30
N TYR A 116 0.91 -12.47 -5.19
CA TYR A 116 1.39 -11.37 -6.02
C TYR A 116 2.64 -10.67 -5.44
N CYS A 117 3.24 -11.24 -4.39
CA CYS A 117 4.45 -10.72 -3.73
C CYS A 117 4.33 -9.24 -3.31
N LYS A 118 3.18 -8.89 -2.72
CA LYS A 118 2.82 -7.54 -2.23
C LYS A 118 2.97 -7.47 -0.71
N ALA A 119 3.13 -6.25 -0.19
CA ALA A 119 3.15 -6.03 1.26
C ALA A 119 1.81 -5.50 1.77
N ILE A 120 1.59 -5.61 3.07
CA ILE A 120 0.47 -4.97 3.77
C ILE A 120 1.02 -3.87 4.68
N GLU A 121 0.37 -2.72 4.71
CA GLU A 121 0.82 -1.63 5.57
C GLU A 121 0.42 -1.87 7.04
N ILE A 122 1.39 -1.69 7.94
CA ILE A 122 1.16 -1.43 9.37
C ILE A 122 1.36 0.07 9.58
N ASN A 123 0.24 0.76 9.66
CA ASN A 123 0.16 2.22 9.66
C ASN A 123 0.10 2.77 11.10
N ASP A 124 1.08 3.57 11.52
CA ASP A 124 1.16 4.09 12.90
C ASP A 124 0.01 5.04 13.22
N ALA A 125 -0.35 5.93 12.30
CA ALA A 125 -1.46 6.86 12.51
C ALA A 125 -2.77 6.12 12.78
N SER A 126 -3.02 5.01 12.09
CA SER A 126 -4.16 4.12 12.30
C SER A 126 -4.21 3.52 13.71
N LEU A 127 -3.05 3.29 14.32
CA LEU A 127 -2.95 2.76 15.67
C LEU A 127 -3.02 3.86 16.74
N ARG A 128 -2.62 5.09 16.38
CA ARG A 128 -2.53 6.22 17.31
C ARG A 128 -3.82 7.03 17.41
N PHE A 129 -4.39 7.40 16.27
CA PHE A 129 -5.40 8.47 16.18
C PHE A 129 -6.79 7.99 15.79
N TYR A 130 -6.89 6.79 15.21
CA TYR A 130 -8.16 6.26 14.78
C TYR A 130 -8.85 5.53 15.92
N ASP A 131 -10.16 5.31 15.74
CA ASP A 131 -11.00 4.66 16.73
C ASP A 131 -10.37 3.37 17.25
N SER A 132 -10.56 3.13 18.55
CA SER A 132 -10.19 1.93 19.31
C SER A 132 -10.51 0.61 18.61
N SER A 133 -11.50 0.61 17.70
CA SER A 133 -11.85 -0.53 16.84
C SER A 133 -10.78 -0.93 15.82
N SER A 134 -9.85 -0.03 15.47
CA SER A 134 -8.82 -0.29 14.45
C SER A 134 -7.68 -1.17 14.98
N LEU A 135 -7.28 -1.00 16.25
CA LEU A 135 -6.16 -1.73 16.85
C LEU A 135 -6.37 -3.26 16.84
N PRO A 136 -7.52 -3.81 17.27
CA PRO A 136 -7.78 -5.25 17.20
C PRO A 136 -7.65 -5.80 15.77
N ARG A 137 -8.19 -5.09 14.78
CA ARG A 137 -8.13 -5.51 13.37
C ARG A 137 -6.71 -5.43 12.82
N CYS A 138 -5.97 -4.37 13.11
CA CYS A 138 -4.55 -4.26 12.76
C CYS A 138 -3.72 -5.40 13.38
N ARG A 139 -3.99 -5.77 14.63
CA ARG A 139 -3.32 -6.88 15.32
C ARG A 139 -3.62 -8.23 14.66
N GLU A 140 -4.89 -8.48 14.33
CA GLU A 140 -5.31 -9.69 13.61
C GLU A 140 -4.60 -9.81 12.26
N ILE A 141 -4.57 -8.74 11.47
CA ILE A 141 -3.89 -8.68 10.18
C ILE A 141 -2.39 -8.94 10.35
N ALA A 142 -1.74 -8.30 11.32
CA ALA A 142 -0.32 -8.50 11.57
C ALA A 142 0.02 -9.94 12.00
N LEU A 143 -0.81 -10.56 12.86
CA LEU A 143 -0.65 -11.96 13.26
C LEU A 143 -0.82 -12.94 12.08
N LEU A 144 -1.79 -12.68 11.20
CA LEU A 144 -1.99 -13.49 10.00
C LEU A 144 -0.85 -13.28 9.00
N CYS A 145 -0.36 -12.06 8.81
CA CYS A 145 0.84 -11.80 8.01
C CYS A 145 2.05 -12.59 8.54
N LYS A 146 2.27 -12.59 9.87
CA LYS A 146 3.31 -13.40 10.52
C LYS A 146 3.13 -14.89 10.22
N THR A 147 1.92 -15.42 10.43
CA THR A 147 1.61 -16.84 10.24
C THR A 147 1.77 -17.29 8.79
N MET A 148 1.36 -16.44 7.85
CA MET A 148 1.35 -16.76 6.43
C MET A 148 2.66 -16.41 5.72
N GLY A 149 3.56 -15.67 6.37
CA GLY A 149 4.79 -15.15 5.76
C GLY A 149 4.53 -14.04 4.73
N VAL A 150 3.50 -13.23 4.95
CA VAL A 150 3.21 -12.05 4.10
C VAL A 150 4.05 -10.88 4.61
N PRO A 151 4.81 -10.20 3.73
CA PRO A 151 5.62 -9.07 4.15
C PRO A 151 4.76 -7.87 4.53
N VAL A 152 5.29 -7.02 5.42
CA VAL A 152 4.65 -5.77 5.83
C VAL A 152 5.54 -4.57 5.52
N ALA A 153 4.91 -3.43 5.26
CA ALA A 153 5.55 -2.12 5.20
C ALA A 153 5.06 -1.27 6.37
N ILE A 154 5.95 -0.58 7.07
CA ILE A 154 5.59 0.32 8.18
C ILE A 154 5.48 1.74 7.65
N GLY A 155 4.35 2.41 7.88
CA GLY A 155 4.12 3.79 7.47
C GLY A 155 3.72 4.66 8.67
N SER A 156 4.24 5.88 8.77
CA SER A 156 3.81 6.81 9.84
C SER A 156 2.57 7.60 9.42
N ASP A 157 2.24 7.61 8.12
CA ASP A 157 1.14 8.38 7.54
C ASP A 157 1.24 9.88 7.91
N ALA A 158 2.48 10.38 7.89
CA ALA A 158 2.80 11.71 8.36
C ALA A 158 2.18 12.78 7.42
N HIS A 159 1.26 13.55 7.96
CA HIS A 159 0.70 14.75 7.33
C HIS A 159 1.44 16.04 7.72
N GLU A 160 2.51 15.91 8.52
CA GLU A 160 3.44 16.98 8.89
C GLU A 160 4.86 16.43 9.06
N SER A 161 5.87 17.26 8.85
CA SER A 161 7.29 16.82 8.85
C SER A 161 7.76 16.27 10.19
N PHE A 162 7.23 16.76 11.32
CA PHE A 162 7.59 16.32 12.67
C PHE A 162 7.16 14.87 12.99
N ARG A 163 6.33 14.27 12.14
CA ARG A 163 5.79 12.91 12.31
C ARG A 163 6.45 11.89 11.39
N VAL A 164 7.37 12.33 10.52
CA VAL A 164 8.09 11.42 9.62
C VAL A 164 8.96 10.48 10.47
N GLY A 165 8.75 9.17 10.29
CA GLY A 165 9.50 8.15 11.04
C GLY A 165 9.02 7.89 12.47
N ASP A 166 7.93 8.53 12.92
CA ASP A 166 7.32 8.14 14.19
C ASP A 166 6.50 6.86 14.01
N PHE A 167 7.03 5.76 14.56
CA PHE A 167 6.48 4.42 14.46
C PHE A 167 6.23 3.79 15.84
N GLU A 168 6.04 4.59 16.89
CA GLU A 168 5.96 4.09 18.28
C GLU A 168 4.92 2.97 18.45
N HIS A 169 3.70 3.15 17.92
CA HIS A 169 2.58 2.23 18.09
C HIS A 169 2.73 1.00 17.20
N ALA A 170 3.16 1.22 15.94
CA ALA A 170 3.46 0.13 15.01
C ALA A 170 4.56 -0.79 15.57
N ARG A 171 5.65 -0.20 16.09
CA ARG A 171 6.76 -0.95 16.70
C ARG A 171 6.29 -1.73 17.92
N ARG A 172 5.51 -1.11 18.82
CA ARG A 172 4.97 -1.77 20.00
C ARG A 172 4.11 -2.99 19.61
N LEU A 173 3.18 -2.81 18.68
CA LEU A 173 2.33 -3.90 18.17
C LEU A 173 3.17 -5.07 17.62
N LEU A 174 4.13 -4.77 16.75
CA LEU A 174 4.96 -5.80 16.11
C LEU A 174 5.88 -6.51 17.11
N GLN A 175 6.38 -5.81 18.12
CA GLN A 175 7.16 -6.41 19.22
C GLN A 175 6.31 -7.34 20.08
N GLU A 176 5.11 -6.92 20.48
CA GLU A 176 4.21 -7.74 21.32
C GLU A 176 3.80 -9.06 20.67
N ILE A 177 3.69 -9.09 19.35
CA ILE A 177 3.36 -10.31 18.60
C ILE A 177 4.61 -11.06 18.11
N GLU A 178 5.81 -10.60 18.48
CA GLU A 178 7.09 -11.13 18.03
C GLU A 178 7.14 -11.28 16.50
N PHE A 179 6.78 -10.20 15.79
CA PHE A 179 6.72 -10.21 14.33
C PHE A 179 8.12 -10.40 13.73
N PRO A 180 8.31 -11.30 12.75
CA PRO A 180 9.63 -11.55 12.19
C PRO A 180 10.18 -10.32 11.46
N GLU A 181 11.29 -9.75 11.94
CA GLU A 181 11.92 -8.59 11.30
C GLU A 181 12.23 -8.78 9.81
N PRO A 182 12.65 -9.97 9.31
CA PRO A 182 12.88 -10.17 7.88
C PRO A 182 11.65 -9.96 6.99
N LEU A 183 10.44 -10.03 7.55
CA LEU A 183 9.19 -9.75 6.81
C LEU A 183 8.86 -8.26 6.73
N ILE A 184 9.61 -7.39 7.40
CA ILE A 184 9.45 -5.92 7.31
C ILE A 184 10.29 -5.42 6.12
N VAL A 185 9.62 -4.94 5.07
CA VAL A 185 10.27 -4.60 3.79
C VAL A 185 11.13 -3.34 3.90
N ASN A 186 10.73 -2.38 4.72
CA ASN A 186 11.38 -1.09 4.88
C ASN A 186 12.12 -0.95 6.22
N ARG A 187 12.66 -2.06 6.76
CA ARG A 187 13.44 -2.05 8.01
C ARG A 187 14.81 -1.39 7.85
N THR A 188 15.44 -1.57 6.68
CA THR A 188 16.72 -0.93 6.32
C THR A 188 16.63 -0.40 4.90
N LEU A 189 17.61 0.41 4.49
CA LEU A 189 17.73 0.87 3.11
C LEU A 189 17.90 -0.32 2.15
N GLU A 190 18.75 -1.28 2.51
CA GLU A 190 19.06 -2.46 1.70
C GLU A 190 17.82 -3.32 1.49
N SER A 191 17.06 -3.61 2.55
CA SER A 191 15.84 -4.42 2.42
C SER A 191 14.79 -3.75 1.55
N PHE A 192 14.72 -2.41 1.60
CA PHE A 192 13.78 -1.66 0.79
C PHE A 192 14.21 -1.61 -0.68
N GLU A 193 15.49 -1.38 -0.96
CA GLU A 193 16.04 -1.42 -2.32
C GLU A 193 15.90 -2.83 -2.95
N GLU A 194 16.10 -3.90 -2.17
CA GLU A 194 15.79 -5.26 -2.61
C GLU A 194 14.31 -5.43 -2.99
N TYR A 195 13.40 -4.86 -2.20
CA TYR A 195 11.97 -4.88 -2.49
C TYR A 195 11.65 -4.11 -3.79
N LEU A 196 12.24 -2.93 -3.99
CA LEU A 196 12.10 -2.13 -5.21
C LEU A 196 12.71 -2.84 -6.44
N GLN A 197 13.76 -3.63 -6.27
CA GLN A 197 14.31 -4.43 -7.36
C GLN A 197 13.37 -5.59 -7.73
N LYS A 198 12.81 -6.29 -6.74
CA LYS A 198 11.77 -7.32 -6.96
C LYS A 198 10.54 -6.73 -7.66
N ARG A 199 10.16 -5.49 -7.35
CA ARG A 199 9.09 -4.76 -8.03
C ARG A 199 9.29 -4.68 -9.53
N LYS A 200 10.50 -4.35 -10.00
CA LYS A 200 10.80 -4.26 -11.44
C LYS A 200 10.54 -5.60 -12.14
N SER A 201 10.93 -6.71 -11.51
CA SER A 201 10.61 -8.05 -12.01
C SER A 201 9.10 -8.32 -12.05
N ARG A 202 8.34 -7.93 -11.00
CA ARG A 202 6.87 -8.07 -10.98
C ARG A 202 6.20 -7.34 -12.15
N ILE A 203 6.66 -6.13 -12.46
CA ILE A 203 6.11 -5.33 -13.57
C ILE A 203 6.42 -5.98 -14.91
N GLN A 204 7.64 -6.48 -15.11
CA GLN A 204 8.01 -7.17 -16.35
C GLN A 204 7.20 -8.44 -16.58
N THR A 205 6.98 -9.26 -15.55
CA THR A 205 6.16 -10.47 -15.66
C THR A 205 4.67 -10.17 -15.84
N GLY A 206 4.17 -9.13 -15.15
CA GLY A 206 2.76 -8.73 -15.25
C GLY A 206 2.41 -8.03 -16.56
N ALA A 207 3.38 -7.50 -17.29
CA ALA A 207 3.17 -6.93 -18.63
C ALA A 207 3.16 -8.00 -19.75
N GLN A 208 3.49 -9.26 -19.44
CA GLN A 208 3.57 -10.37 -20.41
C GLN A 208 2.39 -11.36 -20.34
N GLY A 209 1.50 -11.22 -19.37
CA GLY A 209 0.29 -12.06 -19.20
C GLY A 209 -0.98 -11.27 -19.44
#